data_AF-A0A7S1EL41-F1
#
_entry.id   AF-A0A7S1EL41-F1
#
_cell.length_a   1.000
_cell.length_b   1.000
_cell.length_c   1.000
_cell.angle_alpha   90.00
_cell.angle_beta   90.00
_cell.angle_gamma   90.00
#
_symmetry.space_group_name_H-M   'P 1'
#
loop_
_entity.id
_entity.type
_entity.pdbx_description
1 polymer ?
#
loop_
_entity_poly.entity_id
_entity_poly.type
_entity_poly.pdbx_seq_one_letter_code
_entity_poly.pdbx_strand_id
1 'polypeptide(L)'
;ARYEAGWLMVHAGVVPTWSLQDTLALAGEVEAVLRGPDLPGFLHAMYGNEPERWSPSLTGTDRLRFTVNALTRLRFCSADGRLDLKTKDGAAAAPPGFMPWFDVPGRASRG
;
A
#
# COMPACT_ATOMS: atom_id res chain seq x y z
N ALA A 1 -10.31 -1.90 -1.96
CA ALA A 1 -10.17 -2.72 -0.72
C ALA A 1 -11.56 -2.99 -0.19
N ARG A 2 -11.83 -4.12 0.48
CA ARG A 2 -13.19 -4.45 0.95
C ARG A 2 -13.17 -4.85 2.41
N TYR A 3 -14.07 -4.28 3.21
CA TYR A 3 -14.26 -4.67 4.60
C TYR A 3 -15.67 -5.22 4.78
N GLU A 4 -15.79 -6.46 5.25
CA GLU A 4 -17.07 -7.14 5.42
C GLU A 4 -16.96 -8.22 6.49
N ALA A 5 -17.99 -8.34 7.34
CA ALA A 5 -18.05 -9.33 8.42
C ALA A 5 -16.81 -9.38 9.33
N GLY A 6 -16.16 -8.24 9.58
CA GLY A 6 -14.94 -8.16 10.39
C GLY A 6 -13.64 -8.41 9.63
N TRP A 7 -13.70 -8.72 8.33
CA TRP A 7 -12.53 -9.05 7.53
C TRP A 7 -12.20 -7.94 6.53
N LEU A 8 -10.94 -7.50 6.54
CA LEU A 8 -10.38 -6.64 5.50
C LEU A 8 -9.69 -7.49 4.45
N MET A 9 -10.13 -7.37 3.19
CA MET A 9 -9.52 -8.02 2.04
C MET A 9 -8.86 -6.98 1.11
N VAL A 10 -7.59 -7.22 0.82
CA VAL A 10 -6.74 -6.48 -0.13
C VAL A 10 -5.94 -7.49 -0.97
N HIS A 11 -5.37 -7.06 -2.10
CA HIS A 11 -4.62 -7.97 -2.97
C HIS A 11 -3.26 -8.36 -2.37
N ALA A 12 -2.52 -7.39 -1.83
CA ALA A 12 -1.16 -7.61 -1.30
C ALA A 12 -1.08 -7.41 0.22
N GLY A 13 -1.14 -6.17 0.70
CA GLY A 13 -1.00 -5.90 2.13
C GLY A 13 -1.35 -4.47 2.53
N VAL A 14 -1.22 -4.21 3.82
CA VAL A 14 -1.46 -2.91 4.46
C VAL A 14 -0.17 -2.45 5.13
N VAL A 15 0.25 -1.21 4.88
CA VAL A 15 1.42 -0.66 5.57
C VAL A 15 1.15 -0.47 7.06
N PRO A 16 2.19 -0.57 7.93
CA PRO A 16 2.02 -0.61 9.38
C PRO A 16 1.29 0.61 9.96
N THR A 17 1.43 1.77 9.32
CA THR A 17 0.89 3.05 9.78
C THR A 17 -0.57 3.28 9.39
N TRP A 18 -1.16 2.44 8.53
CA TRP A 18 -2.56 2.60 8.13
C TRP A 18 -3.50 1.83 9.04
N SER A 19 -4.50 2.54 9.55
CA SER A 19 -5.68 1.94 10.15
C SER A 19 -6.57 1.27 9.09
N LEU A 20 -7.59 0.54 9.54
CA LEU A 20 -8.66 0.05 8.66
C LEU A 20 -9.30 1.20 7.87
N GLN A 21 -9.61 2.30 8.56
CA GLN A 21 -10.25 3.48 7.98
C GLN A 21 -9.36 4.13 6.93
N ASP A 22 -8.06 4.30 7.22
CA ASP A 22 -7.10 4.84 6.25
C ASP A 22 -7.02 3.96 5.00
N THR A 23 -6.96 2.64 5.20
CA THR A 23 -6.88 1.67 4.10
C THR A 23 -8.09 1.76 3.18
N LEU A 24 -9.30 1.85 3.75
CA LEU A 24 -10.54 1.98 2.98
C LEU A 24 -10.64 3.33 2.27
N ALA A 25 -10.28 4.43 2.95
CA ALA A 25 -10.30 5.77 2.37
C ALA A 25 -9.34 5.88 1.18
N LEU A 26 -8.09 5.45 1.36
CA LEU A 26 -7.06 5.48 0.32
C LEU A 26 -7.41 4.58 -0.87
N ALA A 27 -7.95 3.39 -0.60
CA ALA A 27 -8.47 2.52 -1.66
C ALA A 27 -9.61 3.20 -2.43
N GLY A 28 -10.50 3.90 -1.73
CA GLY A 28 -11.58 4.69 -2.33
C GLY A 28 -11.08 5.79 -3.27
N GLU A 29 -10.01 6.50 -2.91
CA GLU A 29 -9.37 7.50 -3.77
C GLU A 29 -8.87 6.89 -5.09
N VAL A 30 -8.16 5.75 -5.01
CA VAL A 30 -7.69 5.02 -6.19
C VAL A 30 -8.87 4.52 -7.02
N GLU A 31 -9.89 3.95 -6.38
CA GLU A 31 -11.08 3.46 -7.06
C GLU A 31 -11.84 4.58 -7.79
N ALA A 32 -11.91 5.78 -7.23
CA ALA A 32 -12.55 6.93 -7.87
C ALA A 32 -11.82 7.34 -9.16
N VAL A 33 -10.49 7.37 -9.14
CA VAL A 33 -9.68 7.65 -10.34
C VAL A 33 -9.82 6.55 -11.39
N LEU A 34 -9.81 5.28 -10.95
CA LEU A 34 -9.96 4.13 -11.86
C LEU A 34 -11.32 4.09 -12.56
N ARG A 35 -12.37 4.62 -11.93
CA ARG A 35 -13.73 4.73 -12.50
C ARG A 35 -13.98 6.09 -13.19
N GLY A 36 -13.01 7.00 -13.13
CA GLY A 36 -13.16 8.39 -13.54
C GLY A 36 -12.58 8.70 -14.92
N PRO A 37 -12.81 9.94 -15.42
CA PRO A 37 -12.30 10.40 -16.71
C PRO A 37 -10.77 10.51 -16.76
N ASP A 38 -10.11 10.68 -15.60
CA ASP A 38 -8.66 10.84 -15.49
C ASP A 38 -7.88 9.50 -15.54
N LEU A 39 -8.58 8.37 -15.70
CA LEU A 39 -7.96 7.04 -15.80
C LEU A 39 -6.78 7.00 -16.80
N PRO A 40 -6.86 7.54 -18.04
CA PRO A 40 -5.73 7.48 -18.98
C PRO A 40 -4.47 8.18 -18.45
N GLY A 41 -4.63 9.35 -17.83
CA GLY A 41 -3.53 10.09 -17.23
C GLY A 41 -2.93 9.36 -16.03
N PHE A 42 -3.79 8.79 -15.19
CA PHE A 42 -3.35 7.99 -14.05
C PHE A 42 -2.60 6.73 -14.47
N LEU A 43 -3.07 5.98 -15.47
CA LEU A 43 -2.40 4.76 -15.94
C LEU A 43 -0.97 5.04 -16.43
N HIS A 44 -0.73 6.19 -17.06
CA HIS A 44 0.61 6.60 -17.46
C HIS A 44 1.52 6.88 -16.24
N ALA A 45 0.94 7.47 -15.19
CA ALA A 45 1.68 7.92 -14.02
C ALA A 45 1.75 6.90 -12.88
N MET A 46 0.93 5.85 -12.89
CA MET A 46 0.81 4.83 -11.84
C MET A 46 2.03 3.90 -11.77
N TYR A 47 2.79 3.75 -12.85
CA TYR A 47 4.00 2.92 -12.81
C TYR A 47 5.15 3.64 -12.12
N GLY A 48 5.85 2.92 -11.24
CA GLY A 48 6.98 3.44 -10.49
C GLY A 48 7.10 2.80 -9.12
N ASN A 49 8.25 2.99 -8.48
CA ASN A 49 8.51 2.49 -7.13
C ASN A 49 8.62 3.61 -6.08
N GLU A 50 8.50 4.87 -6.51
CA GLU A 50 8.53 6.03 -5.63
C GLU A 50 7.15 6.72 -5.58
N PRO A 51 6.73 7.26 -4.43
CA PRO A 51 7.47 7.25 -3.17
C PRO A 51 7.46 5.87 -2.50
N GLU A 52 8.48 5.60 -1.70
CA GLU A 52 8.65 4.36 -0.96
C GLU A 52 8.14 4.44 0.48
N ARG A 53 7.76 5.64 0.95
CA ARG A 53 7.21 5.88 2.30
C ARG A 53 5.92 6.67 2.24
N TRP A 54 4.98 6.29 3.08
CA TRP A 54 3.74 7.03 3.26
C TRP A 54 4.01 8.33 4.02
N SER A 55 3.34 9.41 3.58
CA SER A 55 3.18 10.62 4.36
C SER A 55 1.76 11.18 4.13
N PRO A 56 1.07 11.69 5.16
CA PRO A 56 -0.20 12.38 4.97
C PRO A 56 -0.08 13.62 4.08
N SER A 57 1.12 14.16 3.90
CA SER A 57 1.39 15.28 2.99
C SER A 57 1.51 14.89 1.53
N LEU A 58 1.50 13.58 1.19
CA LEU A 58 1.48 13.15 -0.21
C LEU A 58 0.17 13.56 -0.87
N THR A 59 0.28 14.10 -2.08
CA THR A 59 -0.85 14.56 -2.89
C THR A 59 -0.75 14.04 -4.33
N GLY A 60 -1.88 14.05 -5.05
CA GLY A 60 -1.91 13.72 -6.48
C GLY A 60 -1.35 12.33 -6.79
N THR A 61 -0.58 12.23 -7.88
CA THR A 61 -0.04 10.97 -8.40
C THR A 61 0.79 10.20 -7.37
N ASP A 62 1.65 10.87 -6.60
CA ASP A 62 2.54 10.18 -5.66
C ASP A 62 1.76 9.51 -4.53
N ARG A 63 0.69 10.15 -4.07
CA ARG A 63 -0.26 9.57 -3.11
C ARG A 63 -0.94 8.34 -3.69
N LEU A 64 -1.51 8.47 -4.89
CA LEU A 64 -2.23 7.38 -5.56
C LEU A 64 -1.29 6.20 -5.88
N ARG A 65 -0.07 6.49 -6.35
CA ARG A 65 0.94 5.49 -6.70
C ARG A 65 1.41 4.74 -5.47
N PHE A 66 1.68 5.43 -4.36
CA PHE A 66 2.00 4.77 -3.09
C PHE A 66 0.85 3.82 -2.68
N THR A 67 -0.39 4.30 -2.75
CA THR A 67 -1.57 3.51 -2.41
C THR A 67 -1.68 2.26 -3.25
N VAL A 68 -1.55 2.37 -4.58
CA VAL A 68 -1.55 1.20 -5.46
C VAL A 68 -0.41 0.25 -5.12
N ASN A 69 0.81 0.75 -4.95
CA ASN A 69 1.97 -0.09 -4.63
C ASN A 69 1.78 -0.87 -3.32
N ALA A 70 1.25 -0.24 -2.28
CA ALA A 70 0.94 -0.92 -1.03
C ALA A 70 -0.14 -2.00 -1.22
N LEU A 71 -1.28 -1.63 -1.81
CA LEU A 71 -2.44 -2.52 -1.89
C LEU A 71 -2.29 -3.67 -2.90
N THR A 72 -1.40 -3.53 -3.89
CA THR A 72 -1.26 -4.53 -4.98
C THR A 72 0.12 -5.16 -5.11
N ARG A 73 1.17 -4.64 -4.45
CA ARG A 73 2.55 -5.14 -4.64
C ARG A 73 3.32 -5.42 -3.36
N LEU A 74 2.80 -5.04 -2.19
CA LEU A 74 3.50 -5.15 -0.91
C LEU A 74 3.79 -6.61 -0.54
N ARG A 75 5.07 -6.90 -0.33
CA ARG A 75 5.56 -8.16 0.28
C ARG A 75 6.25 -7.86 1.61
N PHE A 76 7.26 -7.00 1.54
CA PHE A 76 8.06 -6.60 2.68
C PHE A 76 7.99 -5.09 2.92
N CYS A 77 8.01 -4.70 4.19
CA CYS A 77 8.24 -3.33 4.60
C CYS A 77 9.10 -3.26 5.86
N SER A 78 9.71 -2.12 6.09
CA SER A 78 10.41 -1.83 7.34
C SER A 78 9.41 -1.49 8.46
N ALA A 79 9.89 -1.47 9.71
CA ALA A 79 9.07 -1.15 10.88
C ALA A 79 8.44 0.26 10.82
N ASP A 80 9.08 1.18 10.12
CA ASP A 80 8.62 2.56 9.91
C ASP A 80 7.82 2.74 8.58
N GLY A 81 7.46 1.63 7.92
CA GLY A 81 6.53 1.61 6.79
C GLY A 81 7.14 1.94 5.42
N ARG A 82 8.46 1.85 5.24
CA ARG A 82 9.09 1.90 3.92
C ARG A 82 8.78 0.62 3.15
N LEU A 83 8.31 0.74 1.92
CA LEU A 83 8.03 -0.39 1.04
C LEU A 83 9.32 -0.92 0.44
N ASP A 84 9.44 -2.25 0.36
CA ASP A 84 10.36 -2.88 -0.58
C ASP A 84 9.57 -3.40 -1.79
N LEU A 85 9.85 -2.80 -2.96
CA LEU A 85 9.21 -3.11 -4.24
C LEU A 85 10.15 -3.81 -5.23
N LYS A 86 11.40 -4.08 -4.81
CA LYS A 86 12.43 -4.69 -5.67
C LYS A 86 12.52 -6.20 -5.46
N THR A 87 12.40 -6.67 -4.21
CA THR A 87 12.47 -8.10 -3.91
C THR A 87 11.21 -8.81 -4.37
N LYS A 88 11.38 -9.89 -5.13
CA LYS A 88 10.27 -10.71 -5.67
C LYS A 88 10.24 -12.13 -5.11
N ASP A 89 11.19 -12.46 -4.25
CA ASP A 89 11.37 -13.79 -3.67
C ASP A 89 10.40 -14.06 -2.51
N GLY A 90 10.34 -15.31 -2.07
CA GLY A 90 9.47 -15.76 -0.97
C GLY A 90 9.81 -15.13 0.38
N ALA A 91 8.94 -15.32 1.39
CA ALA A 91 9.03 -14.65 2.70
C ALA A 91 10.38 -14.77 3.43
N ALA A 92 11.18 -15.80 3.16
CA ALA A 92 12.51 -16.00 3.74
C ALA A 92 13.60 -15.07 3.16
N ALA A 93 13.29 -14.29 2.12
CA ALA A 93 14.23 -13.44 1.41
C ALA A 93 14.11 -11.96 1.77
N ALA A 94 13.51 -11.63 2.93
CA ALA A 94 13.39 -10.25 3.37
C ALA A 94 14.79 -9.57 3.44
N PRO A 95 15.01 -8.42 2.78
CA PRO A 95 16.26 -7.70 2.87
C PRO A 95 16.55 -7.22 4.31
N PRO A 96 17.81 -6.95 4.69
CA PRO A 96 18.14 -6.39 5.99
C PRO A 96 17.32 -5.12 6.31
N GLY A 97 16.67 -5.09 7.47
CA GLY A 97 15.82 -3.98 7.90
C GLY A 97 14.36 -4.06 7.43
N PHE A 98 14.00 -5.08 6.64
CA PHE A 98 12.65 -5.35 6.18
C PHE A 98 12.13 -6.66 6.77
N MET A 99 10.81 -6.81 6.79
CA MET A 99 10.13 -8.04 7.20
C MET A 99 8.83 -8.20 6.40
N PRO A 100 8.24 -9.41 6.34
CA PRO A 100 6.92 -9.58 5.74
C PRO A 100 5.94 -8.56 6.34
N TRP A 101 5.11 -7.93 5.52
CA TRP A 101 4.29 -6.80 5.99
C TRP A 101 3.40 -7.18 7.18
N PHE A 102 2.96 -8.44 7.24
CA PHE A 102 2.12 -9.01 8.31
C PHE A 102 2.90 -9.42 9.57
N ASP A 103 4.22 -9.34 9.57
CA ASP A 103 5.08 -9.59 10.74
C ASP A 103 5.55 -8.29 11.41
N VAL A 104 5.34 -7.13 10.77
CA VAL A 104 5.72 -5.84 11.36
C VAL A 104 4.97 -5.64 12.69
N PRO A 105 5.66 -5.35 13.81
CA PRO A 105 5.01 -5.10 15.08
C PRO A 105 4.21 -3.79 15.07
N GLY A 106 3.12 -3.74 15.85
CA GLY A 106 2.39 -2.49 16.09
C GLY A 106 1.59 -1.96 14.90
N ARG A 107 1.20 -2.80 13.93
CA ARG A 107 0.35 -2.35 12.81
C ARG A 107 -0.95 -1.74 13.31
N ALA A 108 -1.30 -0.58 12.80
CA ALA A 108 -2.56 0.11 13.10
C ALA A 108 -3.79 -0.66 12.57
N SER A 109 -3.60 -1.56 11.62
CA SER A 109 -4.64 -2.47 11.09
C SER A 109 -4.74 -3.79 11.85
N ARG A 110 -4.00 -3.98 12.96
CA ARG A 110 -4.04 -5.22 13.75
C ARG A 110 -5.37 -5.35 14.50
N GLY A 111 -6.08 -6.44 14.24
CA GLY A 111 -7.36 -6.83 14.82
C GLY A 111 -7.95 -7.98 14.01
#